data_AF-L0L025-F1
#
_entry.id   AF-L0L025-F1
#
_cell.length_a   1.000
_cell.length_b   1.000
_cell.length_c   1.000
_cell.angle_alpha   90.00
_cell.angle_beta   90.00
_cell.angle_gamma   90.00
#
_symmetry.space_group_name_H-M   'P 1'
#
loop_
_entity.id
_entity.type
_entity.pdbx_description
1 polymer ?
#
loop_
_entity_poly.entity_id
_entity_poly.type
_entity_poly.pdbx_seq_one_letter_code
_entity_poly.pdbx_strand_id
1 'polypeptide(L)'
;MMKTGRNDLCQCESDKKYKHCCLGKKIMPIGKYLLPFGIQVDTYSIDDIVKPFISSSNAFKNFYKSEKSNIKDDLYWVKSNLEIEQKLGFRKGQMGKLYRAVGKNEIKRFIVLEEIPPSIKNDYLITHETMHDIILNEGFPGVTPRKPNPFSHEEYSKRIQLASALSSMIHDMLCDSRLKKYGFFFDELYDIKIQGVIRSLDQFDCNRTGNLGKLFYVYQYCLTNLQNSLNVNNETNILGRYKQQYAMKYPEITHEGNVILELINDIGYDTPSKLTVLYQEIFKKHKLESEFLLEQK
;
A
#
# COMPACT_ATOMS: atom_id res chain seq x y z
N MET A 1 -1.52 -21.70 -21.84
CA MET A 1 -1.13 -20.42 -22.46
C MET A 1 0.05 -20.66 -23.39
N MET A 2 -0.05 -20.36 -24.69
CA MET A 2 1.09 -20.41 -25.61
C MET A 2 2.09 -19.31 -25.25
N LYS A 3 3.38 -19.66 -25.09
CA LYS A 3 4.44 -18.67 -24.88
C LYS A 3 4.69 -17.89 -26.17
N THR A 4 4.51 -16.57 -26.16
CA THR A 4 4.82 -15.70 -27.30
C THR A 4 6.31 -15.73 -27.59
N GLY A 5 6.68 -16.12 -28.81
CA GLY A 5 8.05 -16.14 -29.31
C GLY A 5 8.59 -14.72 -29.50
N ARG A 6 9.91 -14.54 -29.31
CA ARG A 6 10.59 -13.22 -29.44
C ARG A 6 10.33 -12.52 -30.78
N ASN A 7 10.04 -13.29 -31.84
CA ASN A 7 9.81 -12.77 -33.19
C ASN A 7 8.33 -12.62 -33.57
N ASP A 8 7.39 -13.05 -32.71
CA ASP A 8 5.95 -12.91 -32.93
C ASP A 8 5.54 -11.44 -32.84
N LEU A 9 4.38 -11.07 -33.38
CA LEU A 9 3.80 -9.73 -33.18
C LEU A 9 3.51 -9.51 -31.67
N CYS A 10 3.82 -8.32 -31.13
CA CYS A 10 3.53 -8.04 -29.73
C CYS A 10 2.01 -7.98 -29.53
N GLN A 11 1.54 -8.65 -28.48
CA GLN A 11 0.15 -8.71 -28.04
C GLN A 11 -0.44 -7.35 -27.61
N CYS A 12 0.37 -6.29 -27.57
CA CYS A 12 -0.10 -4.92 -27.30
C CYS A 12 -0.58 -4.16 -28.54
N GLU A 13 -0.84 -4.88 -29.66
CA GLU A 13 -1.41 -4.31 -30.90
C GLU A 13 -0.56 -3.19 -31.52
N SER A 14 0.75 -3.22 -31.29
CA SER A 14 1.68 -2.18 -31.78
C SER A 14 2.25 -2.44 -33.17
N ASP A 15 1.78 -3.50 -33.86
CA ASP A 15 2.31 -4.04 -35.12
C ASP A 15 3.81 -4.33 -35.15
N LYS A 16 4.47 -4.32 -34.00
CA LYS A 16 5.92 -4.56 -33.84
C LYS A 16 6.18 -5.96 -33.28
N LYS A 17 7.31 -6.56 -33.66
CA LYS A 17 7.78 -7.83 -33.07
C LYS A 17 7.94 -7.69 -31.55
N TYR A 18 7.63 -8.75 -30.80
CA TYR A 18 7.67 -8.78 -29.34
C TYR A 18 9.01 -8.30 -28.78
N LYS A 19 10.14 -8.74 -29.38
CA LYS A 19 11.51 -8.27 -29.06
C LYS A 19 11.78 -6.79 -29.27
N HIS A 20 11.01 -6.10 -30.11
CA HIS A 20 11.19 -4.68 -30.44
C HIS A 20 10.09 -3.79 -29.85
N CYS A 21 9.15 -4.36 -29.12
CA CYS A 21 8.12 -3.61 -28.42
C CYS A 21 8.18 -3.87 -26.91
N CYS A 22 7.70 -5.02 -26.48
CA CYS A 22 7.36 -5.28 -25.09
C CYS A 22 8.50 -6.00 -24.35
N LEU A 23 9.36 -6.73 -25.07
CA LEU A 23 10.51 -7.45 -24.52
C LEU A 23 11.83 -6.65 -24.61
N GLY A 24 11.89 -5.60 -25.44
CA GLY A 24 13.16 -4.90 -25.75
C GLY A 24 13.22 -3.40 -25.46
N LYS A 25 12.15 -2.78 -24.98
CA LYS A 25 12.20 -1.35 -24.61
C LYS A 25 12.59 -1.21 -23.15
N LYS A 26 13.81 -0.71 -22.93
CA LYS A 26 14.17 -0.06 -21.67
C LYS A 26 13.25 1.16 -21.54
N ILE A 27 12.40 1.20 -20.52
CA ILE A 27 11.62 2.41 -20.22
C ILE A 27 12.64 3.49 -19.83
N MET A 28 12.60 4.61 -20.55
CA MET A 28 13.50 5.73 -20.29
C MET A 28 12.85 6.68 -19.28
N PRO A 29 13.64 7.28 -18.37
CA PRO A 29 13.15 8.37 -17.54
C PRO A 29 12.61 9.51 -18.39
N ILE A 30 11.48 10.09 -17.99
CA ILE A 30 10.90 11.29 -18.61
C ILE A 30 11.35 12.58 -17.90
N GLY A 31 12.00 12.45 -16.75
CA GLY A 31 12.48 13.57 -15.95
C GLY A 31 13.11 13.13 -14.64
N LYS A 32 13.51 14.10 -13.83
CA LYS A 32 14.04 13.88 -12.49
C LYS A 32 13.24 14.67 -11.47
N TYR A 33 13.10 14.12 -10.26
CA TYR A 33 12.42 14.76 -9.14
C TYR A 33 13.33 14.79 -7.91
N LEU A 34 13.33 15.90 -7.17
CA LEU A 34 14.04 16.04 -5.90
C LEU A 34 13.09 15.75 -4.75
N LEU A 35 13.25 14.59 -4.10
CA LEU A 35 12.43 14.19 -2.96
C LEU A 35 12.69 15.13 -1.76
N PRO A 36 11.72 15.28 -0.83
CA PRO A 36 11.83 16.23 0.29
C PRO A 36 13.05 16.01 1.21
N PHE A 37 13.64 14.82 1.17
CA PHE A 37 14.85 14.45 1.92
C PHE A 37 16.14 14.56 1.10
N GLY A 38 16.12 15.28 -0.03
CA GLY A 38 17.32 15.66 -0.79
C GLY A 38 17.78 14.65 -1.84
N ILE A 39 17.02 13.57 -2.08
CA ILE A 39 17.37 12.52 -3.03
C ILE A 39 16.76 12.81 -4.40
N GLN A 40 17.61 12.87 -5.43
CA GLN A 40 17.15 13.02 -6.80
C GLN A 40 16.84 11.66 -7.42
N VAL A 41 15.63 11.50 -7.98
CA VAL A 41 15.15 10.25 -8.56
C VAL A 41 14.69 10.44 -9.98
N ASP A 42 14.90 9.42 -10.81
CA ASP A 42 14.33 9.35 -12.14
C ASP A 42 12.82 9.08 -12.05
N THR A 43 12.06 9.80 -12.87
CA THR A 43 10.60 9.65 -13.00
C THR A 43 10.25 9.02 -14.34
N TYR A 44 9.19 8.22 -14.38
CA TYR A 44 8.82 7.41 -15.52
C TYR A 44 7.36 7.65 -15.93
N SER A 45 7.08 7.52 -17.22
CA SER A 45 5.72 7.69 -17.78
C SER A 45 4.81 6.56 -17.32
N ILE A 46 3.60 6.91 -16.85
CA ILE A 46 2.55 5.94 -16.53
C ILE A 46 2.23 5.07 -17.75
N ASP A 47 2.08 5.68 -18.94
CA ASP A 47 1.68 4.96 -20.15
C ASP A 47 2.71 3.89 -20.54
N ASP A 48 4.00 4.15 -20.35
CA ASP A 48 5.04 3.16 -20.60
C ASP A 48 5.04 2.04 -19.55
N ILE A 49 4.75 2.36 -18.29
CA ILE A 49 4.69 1.39 -17.20
C ILE A 49 3.46 0.48 -17.33
N VAL A 50 2.29 1.02 -17.65
CA VAL A 50 1.03 0.27 -17.66
C VAL A 50 0.82 -0.53 -18.94
N LYS A 51 1.48 -0.16 -20.04
CA LYS A 51 1.28 -0.81 -21.35
C LYS A 51 1.45 -2.34 -21.34
N PRO A 52 2.49 -2.93 -20.70
CA PRO A 52 2.61 -4.38 -20.59
C PRO A 52 1.42 -5.01 -19.86
N PHE A 53 0.93 -4.38 -18.78
CA PHE A 53 -0.20 -4.89 -17.99
C PHE A 53 -1.51 -4.87 -18.77
N ILE A 54 -1.78 -3.79 -19.51
CA ILE A 54 -2.97 -3.68 -20.38
C ILE A 54 -3.01 -4.82 -21.40
N SER A 55 -1.85 -5.23 -21.93
CA SER A 55 -1.77 -6.32 -22.91
C SER A 55 -1.81 -7.73 -22.30
N SER A 56 -1.52 -7.87 -21.00
CA SER A 56 -1.28 -9.19 -20.40
C SER A 56 -2.24 -9.56 -19.26
N SER A 57 -2.97 -8.59 -18.70
CA SER A 57 -3.93 -8.81 -17.62
C SER A 57 -5.28 -8.16 -17.96
N ASN A 58 -6.30 -9.00 -18.16
CA ASN A 58 -7.67 -8.52 -18.38
C ASN A 58 -8.20 -7.73 -17.17
N ALA A 59 -7.84 -8.16 -15.96
CA ALA A 59 -8.23 -7.47 -14.73
C ALA A 59 -7.63 -6.07 -14.68
N PHE A 60 -6.34 -5.94 -14.98
CA PHE A 60 -5.68 -4.64 -15.08
C PHE A 60 -6.28 -3.76 -16.18
N LYS A 61 -6.52 -4.33 -17.37
CA LYS A 61 -7.14 -3.61 -18.49
C LYS A 61 -8.51 -3.04 -18.11
N ASN A 62 -9.34 -3.83 -17.42
CA ASN A 62 -10.65 -3.40 -16.94
C ASN A 62 -10.55 -2.29 -15.89
N PHE A 63 -9.65 -2.45 -14.91
CA PHE A 63 -9.36 -1.42 -13.92
C PHE A 63 -8.92 -0.11 -14.59
N TYR A 64 -7.86 -0.15 -15.41
CA TYR A 64 -7.27 1.05 -15.98
C TYR A 64 -8.26 1.77 -16.88
N LYS A 65 -9.02 1.04 -17.72
CA LYS A 65 -10.06 1.66 -18.56
C LYS A 65 -11.14 2.38 -17.73
N SER A 66 -11.50 1.83 -16.58
CA SER A 66 -12.58 2.36 -15.73
C SER A 66 -12.11 3.52 -14.85
N GLU A 67 -10.87 3.48 -14.37
CA GLU A 67 -10.35 4.39 -13.35
C GLU A 67 -9.34 5.41 -13.88
N LYS A 68 -8.92 5.34 -15.16
CA LYS A 68 -7.87 6.23 -15.71
C LYS A 68 -8.13 7.72 -15.46
N SER A 69 -9.38 8.18 -15.53
CA SER A 69 -9.74 9.59 -15.28
C SER A 69 -9.55 10.03 -13.83
N ASN A 70 -9.49 9.07 -12.90
CA ASN A 70 -9.32 9.32 -11.47
C ASN A 70 -7.84 9.30 -11.05
N ILE A 71 -6.95 8.79 -11.91
CA ILE A 71 -5.50 8.83 -11.74
C ILE A 71 -5.02 10.23 -12.14
N LYS A 72 -4.35 10.93 -11.23
CA LYS A 72 -3.87 12.30 -11.50
C LYS A 72 -2.55 12.31 -12.26
N ASP A 73 -2.37 13.33 -13.08
CA ASP A 73 -1.12 13.57 -13.82
C ASP A 73 0.10 13.87 -12.91
N ASP A 74 -0.14 14.19 -11.63
CA ASP A 74 0.90 14.44 -10.62
C ASP A 74 1.33 13.19 -9.84
N LEU A 75 0.89 12.00 -10.27
CA LEU A 75 1.36 10.72 -9.77
C LEU A 75 2.65 10.31 -10.49
N TYR A 76 3.78 10.45 -9.80
CA TYR A 76 5.08 10.08 -10.33
C TYR A 76 5.37 8.59 -10.10
N TRP A 77 6.04 7.96 -11.06
CA TRP A 77 6.50 6.59 -10.91
C TRP A 77 8.02 6.61 -10.80
N VAL A 78 8.57 5.96 -9.79
CA VAL A 78 10.01 6.04 -9.48
C VAL A 78 10.56 4.67 -9.17
N LYS A 79 11.83 4.45 -9.53
CA LYS A 79 12.54 3.22 -9.18
C LYS A 79 13.17 3.37 -7.80
N SER A 80 12.99 2.37 -6.95
CA SER A 80 13.64 2.26 -5.65
C SER A 80 15.16 2.17 -5.79
N ASN A 81 15.85 2.68 -4.78
CA ASN A 81 17.26 2.45 -4.53
C ASN A 81 17.46 2.31 -3.00
N LEU A 82 18.67 1.92 -2.58
CA LEU A 82 18.97 1.70 -1.16
C LEU A 82 18.68 2.92 -0.27
N GLU A 83 18.85 4.13 -0.81
CA GLU A 83 18.66 5.37 -0.06
C GLU A 83 17.16 5.68 0.13
N ILE A 84 16.36 5.48 -0.93
CA ILE A 84 14.89 5.54 -0.88
C ILE A 84 14.35 4.46 0.06
N GLU A 85 14.89 3.24 0.01
CA GLU A 85 14.55 2.13 0.89
C GLU A 85 14.67 2.50 2.36
N GLN A 86 15.83 3.04 2.74
CA GLN A 86 16.09 3.46 4.11
C GLN A 86 15.20 4.64 4.56
N LYS A 87 14.97 5.62 3.68
CA LYS A 87 14.22 6.83 4.03
C LYS A 87 12.70 6.64 4.03
N LEU A 88 12.18 5.78 3.16
CA LEU A 88 10.74 5.52 3.02
C LEU A 88 10.27 4.25 3.73
N GLY A 89 11.19 3.50 4.34
CA GLY A 89 10.91 2.17 4.88
C GLY A 89 10.42 1.22 3.78
N PHE A 90 10.91 1.39 2.55
CA PHE A 90 10.71 0.44 1.46
C PHE A 90 11.76 -0.67 1.64
N ARG A 91 11.34 -1.93 1.56
CA ARG A 91 12.24 -3.08 1.74
C ARG A 91 12.43 -3.80 0.43
N LYS A 92 13.65 -4.30 0.18
CA LYS A 92 13.91 -5.22 -0.94
C LYS A 92 12.90 -6.37 -0.95
N GLY A 93 12.30 -6.64 -2.10
CA GLY A 93 11.18 -7.57 -2.25
C GLY A 93 9.79 -6.96 -2.02
N GLN A 94 9.66 -5.69 -1.64
CA GLN A 94 8.41 -4.94 -1.84
C GLN A 94 8.34 -4.52 -3.32
N MET A 95 7.28 -4.89 -4.02
CA MET A 95 7.18 -4.64 -5.47
C MET A 95 6.70 -3.22 -5.80
N GLY A 96 5.98 -2.58 -4.86
CA GLY A 96 5.35 -1.27 -5.02
C GLY A 96 5.01 -0.65 -3.67
N LYS A 97 5.03 0.69 -3.60
CA LYS A 97 4.53 1.47 -2.46
C LYS A 97 4.14 2.87 -2.88
N LEU A 98 2.92 3.31 -2.55
CA LEU A 98 2.53 4.71 -2.64
C LEU A 98 3.23 5.50 -1.53
N TYR A 99 3.99 6.51 -1.94
CA TYR A 99 4.60 7.50 -1.08
C TYR A 99 4.01 8.88 -1.34
N ARG A 100 3.83 9.64 -0.27
CA ARG A 100 3.28 11.01 -0.31
C ARG A 100 4.32 11.97 0.23
N ALA A 101 4.73 12.92 -0.59
CA ALA A 101 5.63 14.00 -0.22
C ALA A 101 4.82 15.27 0.06
N VAL A 102 4.77 15.67 1.33
CA VAL A 102 4.05 16.87 1.76
C VAL A 102 4.98 18.09 1.69
N GLY A 103 4.79 18.91 0.66
CA GLY A 103 5.47 20.20 0.48
C GLY A 103 4.84 21.32 1.30
N LYS A 104 5.24 22.57 1.02
CA LYS A 104 4.69 23.76 1.70
C LYS A 104 3.24 24.05 1.29
N ASN A 105 2.92 23.87 0.00
CA ASN A 105 1.62 24.21 -0.60
C ASN A 105 1.06 23.09 -1.49
N GLU A 106 1.71 21.93 -1.56
CA GLU A 106 1.29 20.83 -2.42
C GLU A 106 1.66 19.48 -1.82
N ILE A 107 0.88 18.45 -2.17
CA ILE A 107 1.18 17.05 -1.88
C ILE A 107 1.54 16.41 -3.21
N LYS A 108 2.79 15.98 -3.37
CA LYS A 108 3.21 15.14 -4.51
C LYS A 108 3.10 13.67 -4.13
N ARG A 109 2.81 12.82 -5.12
CA ARG A 109 2.59 11.40 -4.89
C ARG A 109 3.45 10.57 -5.82
N PHE A 110 3.94 9.45 -5.28
CA PHE A 110 4.90 8.59 -5.95
C PHE A 110 4.49 7.15 -5.79
N ILE A 111 4.46 6.37 -6.87
CA ILE A 111 4.52 4.92 -6.77
C ILE A 111 5.99 4.52 -6.91
N VAL A 112 6.55 4.04 -5.80
CA VAL A 112 7.93 3.56 -5.71
C VAL A 112 7.94 2.07 -6.07
N LEU A 113 8.70 1.70 -7.11
CA LEU A 113 8.79 0.35 -7.64
C LEU A 113 10.19 -0.22 -7.47
N GLU A 114 10.34 -1.51 -7.14
CA GLU A 114 11.66 -2.15 -7.07
C GLU A 114 12.37 -2.17 -8.43
N GLU A 115 11.62 -2.41 -9.50
CA GLU A 115 12.13 -2.49 -10.85
C GLU A 115 11.24 -1.73 -11.85
N ILE A 116 11.85 -1.25 -12.93
CA ILE A 116 11.16 -0.58 -14.03
C ILE A 116 11.71 -1.14 -15.36
N PRO A 117 10.86 -1.72 -16.22
CA PRO A 117 9.43 -1.99 -16.01
C PRO A 117 9.18 -2.99 -14.86
N PRO A 118 8.09 -2.85 -14.09
CA PRO A 118 7.69 -3.86 -13.12
C PRO A 118 7.28 -5.17 -13.82
N SER A 119 7.57 -6.30 -13.19
CA SER A 119 7.08 -7.61 -13.63
C SER A 119 5.56 -7.63 -13.79
N ILE A 120 5.08 -8.25 -14.88
CA ILE A 120 3.64 -8.42 -15.16
C ILE A 120 2.94 -9.20 -14.04
N LYS A 121 3.66 -10.06 -13.31
CA LYS A 121 3.13 -10.80 -12.16
C LYS A 121 2.72 -9.89 -10.99
N ASN A 122 3.14 -8.62 -11.01
CA ASN A 122 2.83 -7.64 -9.98
C ASN A 122 1.61 -6.79 -10.34
N ASP A 123 0.79 -7.20 -11.30
CA ASP A 123 -0.36 -6.43 -11.78
C ASP A 123 -1.32 -6.05 -10.63
N TYR A 124 -1.60 -6.97 -9.71
CA TYR A 124 -2.36 -6.71 -8.49
C TYR A 124 -1.74 -5.57 -7.68
N LEU A 125 -0.45 -5.65 -7.38
CA LEU A 125 0.23 -4.68 -6.51
C LEU A 125 0.29 -3.30 -7.16
N ILE A 126 0.58 -3.21 -8.46
CA ILE A 126 0.55 -1.93 -9.19
C ILE A 126 -0.85 -1.31 -9.14
N THR A 127 -1.87 -2.14 -9.34
CA THR A 127 -3.28 -1.72 -9.28
C THR A 127 -3.66 -1.25 -7.87
N HIS A 128 -3.23 -1.99 -6.84
CA HIS A 128 -3.44 -1.69 -5.43
C HIS A 128 -2.86 -0.33 -5.02
N GLU A 129 -1.59 -0.09 -5.34
CA GLU A 129 -0.94 1.19 -5.05
C GLU A 129 -1.55 2.36 -5.84
N THR A 130 -2.02 2.09 -7.06
CA THR A 130 -2.76 3.09 -7.86
C THR A 130 -4.13 3.39 -7.24
N MET A 131 -4.82 2.38 -6.72
CA MET A 131 -6.11 2.54 -6.03
C MET A 131 -5.97 3.38 -4.76
N HIS A 132 -4.84 3.29 -4.04
CA HIS A 132 -4.56 4.20 -2.93
C HIS A 132 -4.54 5.68 -3.37
N ASP A 133 -3.97 6.01 -4.53
CA ASP A 133 -4.03 7.38 -5.05
C ASP A 133 -5.47 7.81 -5.38
N ILE A 134 -6.24 6.92 -5.99
CA ILE A 134 -7.64 7.17 -6.36
C ILE A 134 -8.49 7.46 -5.13
N ILE A 135 -8.45 6.62 -4.08
CA ILE A 135 -9.25 6.85 -2.87
C ILE A 135 -8.86 8.15 -2.15
N LEU A 136 -7.57 8.52 -2.17
CA LEU A 136 -7.11 9.80 -1.63
C LEU A 136 -7.65 10.98 -2.45
N ASN A 137 -7.82 10.83 -3.77
CA ASN A 137 -8.42 11.84 -4.65
C ASN A 137 -9.94 11.95 -4.45
N GLU A 138 -10.60 10.88 -4.04
CA GLU A 138 -12.02 10.88 -3.65
C GLU A 138 -12.27 11.53 -2.28
N GLY A 139 -11.20 11.93 -1.57
CA GLY A 139 -11.29 12.64 -0.29
C GLY A 139 -11.18 11.74 0.94
N PHE A 140 -10.92 10.44 0.78
CA PHE A 140 -10.66 9.57 1.94
C PHE A 140 -9.39 10.06 2.66
N PRO A 141 -9.45 10.40 3.95
CA PRO A 141 -8.29 10.95 4.65
C PRO A 141 -7.19 9.90 4.80
N GLY A 142 -5.94 10.35 4.70
CA GLY A 142 -4.79 9.59 5.18
C GLY A 142 -4.31 10.10 6.53
N VAL A 143 -3.52 9.30 7.24
CA VAL A 143 -2.87 9.71 8.49
C VAL A 143 -1.45 10.16 8.22
N THR A 144 -1.04 11.25 8.86
CA THR A 144 0.33 11.76 8.81
C THR A 144 0.79 12.20 10.19
N PRO A 145 2.07 12.00 10.55
CA PRO A 145 2.62 12.61 11.76
C PRO A 145 2.60 14.12 11.65
N ARG A 146 2.29 14.81 12.75
CA ARG A 146 2.53 16.26 12.83
C ARG A 146 4.02 16.52 12.64
N LYS A 147 4.35 17.53 11.81
CA LYS A 147 5.76 17.92 11.53
C LYS A 147 6.51 18.13 12.85
N PRO A 148 7.80 17.77 12.90
CA PRO A 148 8.51 17.60 14.16
C PRO A 148 8.62 18.94 14.89
N ASN A 149 8.03 19.01 16.07
CA ASN A 149 8.61 19.75 17.18
C ASN A 149 8.14 19.10 18.49
N PRO A 150 9.02 18.46 19.30
CA PRO A 150 10.47 18.26 19.19
C PRO A 150 10.83 16.75 19.13
N PHE A 151 10.66 16.08 17.98
CA PHE A 151 11.04 14.66 17.85
C PHE A 151 12.42 14.51 17.21
N SER A 152 13.20 13.54 17.68
CA SER A 152 14.38 13.07 16.96
C SER A 152 13.99 12.46 15.60
N HIS A 153 14.96 12.35 14.67
CA HIS A 153 14.71 11.75 13.36
C HIS A 153 14.22 10.29 13.47
N GLU A 154 14.75 9.54 14.44
CA GLU A 154 14.34 8.16 14.70
C GLU A 154 12.88 8.07 15.18
N GLU A 155 12.49 8.92 16.14
CA GLU A 155 11.12 8.98 16.63
C GLU A 155 10.15 9.39 15.53
N TYR A 156 10.51 10.39 14.72
CA TYR A 156 9.69 10.80 13.57
C TYR A 156 9.52 9.65 12.56
N SER A 157 10.58 8.87 12.31
CA SER A 157 10.50 7.68 11.45
C SER A 157 9.55 6.62 12.02
N LYS A 158 9.59 6.35 13.33
CA LYS A 158 8.65 5.43 13.98
C LYS A 158 7.20 5.91 13.85
N ARG A 159 6.97 7.23 13.94
CA ARG A 159 5.64 7.83 13.73
C ARG A 159 5.17 7.72 12.30
N ILE A 160 6.05 7.91 11.30
CA ILE A 160 5.71 7.67 9.89
C ILE A 160 5.26 6.21 9.69
N GLN A 161 5.98 5.25 10.27
CA GLN A 161 5.61 3.84 10.19
C GLN A 161 4.25 3.57 10.84
N LEU A 162 3.97 4.17 12.00
CA LEU A 162 2.68 4.02 12.67
C LEU A 162 1.54 4.66 11.86
N ALA A 163 1.74 5.87 11.34
CA ALA A 163 0.77 6.55 10.46
C ALA A 163 0.47 5.74 9.20
N SER A 164 1.50 5.12 8.61
CA SER A 164 1.36 4.22 7.48
C SER A 164 0.54 2.98 7.85
N ALA A 165 0.84 2.32 8.98
CA ALA A 165 0.10 1.15 9.43
C ALA A 165 -1.38 1.48 9.71
N LEU A 166 -1.65 2.60 10.37
CA LEU A 166 -3.01 3.06 10.65
C LEU A 166 -3.78 3.41 9.37
N SER A 167 -3.12 4.05 8.39
CA SER A 167 -3.74 4.34 7.10
C SER A 167 -4.06 3.04 6.34
N SER A 168 -3.07 2.17 6.17
CA SER A 168 -3.20 0.89 5.46
C SER A 168 -4.24 -0.03 6.08
N MET A 169 -4.42 -0.02 7.40
CA MET A 169 -5.45 -0.82 8.09
C MET A 169 -6.84 -0.70 7.45
N ILE A 170 -7.21 0.51 7.00
CA ILE A 170 -8.50 0.78 6.36
C ILE A 170 -8.37 0.98 4.85
N HIS A 171 -7.31 1.66 4.40
CA HIS A 171 -7.15 1.93 2.98
C HIS A 171 -6.93 0.65 2.17
N ASP A 172 -6.15 -0.32 2.67
CA ASP A 172 -5.98 -1.60 1.99
C ASP A 172 -7.34 -2.30 1.83
N MET A 173 -8.22 -2.22 2.83
CA MET A 173 -9.57 -2.80 2.77
C MET A 173 -10.44 -2.14 1.69
N LEU A 174 -10.37 -0.82 1.57
CA LEU A 174 -11.06 -0.07 0.53
C LEU A 174 -10.50 -0.42 -0.86
N CYS A 175 -9.19 -0.52 -1.00
CA CYS A 175 -8.53 -0.92 -2.23
C CYS A 175 -8.96 -2.36 -2.62
N ASP A 176 -8.65 -3.33 -1.77
CA ASP A 176 -8.86 -4.76 -2.01
C ASP A 176 -10.34 -5.06 -2.34
N SER A 177 -11.28 -4.46 -1.60
CA SER A 177 -12.71 -4.66 -1.84
C SER A 177 -13.17 -4.13 -3.21
N ARG A 178 -12.65 -2.97 -3.64
CA ARG A 178 -12.98 -2.38 -4.95
C ARG A 178 -12.31 -3.13 -6.09
N LEU A 179 -11.10 -3.66 -5.90
CA LEU A 179 -10.37 -4.37 -6.95
C LEU A 179 -11.03 -5.68 -7.38
N LYS A 180 -11.81 -6.31 -6.50
CA LYS A 180 -12.61 -7.50 -6.84
C LYS A 180 -13.52 -7.31 -8.04
N LYS A 181 -14.14 -6.13 -8.19
CA LYS A 181 -15.05 -5.85 -9.32
C LYS A 181 -14.34 -5.84 -10.68
N TYR A 182 -13.01 -5.73 -10.67
CA TYR A 182 -12.17 -5.80 -11.87
C TYR A 182 -11.62 -7.21 -12.13
N GLY A 183 -11.88 -8.18 -11.26
CA GLY A 183 -11.40 -9.56 -11.39
C GLY A 183 -10.08 -9.83 -10.69
N PHE A 184 -9.65 -8.96 -9.78
CA PHE A 184 -8.52 -9.24 -8.89
C PHE A 184 -9.01 -10.03 -7.67
N PHE A 185 -8.36 -11.17 -7.39
CA PHE A 185 -8.66 -12.00 -6.24
C PHE A 185 -7.47 -11.99 -5.28
N PHE A 186 -7.72 -11.63 -4.02
CA PHE A 186 -6.69 -11.46 -3.00
C PHE A 186 -6.24 -12.79 -2.38
N ASP A 187 -7.04 -13.84 -2.50
CA ASP A 187 -6.84 -15.16 -1.90
C ASP A 187 -5.42 -15.72 -2.14
N GLU A 188 -4.86 -15.56 -3.35
CA GLU A 188 -3.53 -16.10 -3.70
C GLU A 188 -2.38 -15.39 -2.96
N LEU A 189 -2.55 -14.11 -2.61
CA LEU A 189 -1.54 -13.32 -1.90
C LEU A 189 -1.74 -13.35 -0.38
N TYR A 190 -2.95 -13.66 0.07
CA TYR A 190 -3.32 -13.58 1.47
C TYR A 190 -2.53 -14.53 2.36
N ASP A 191 -2.42 -15.80 1.97
CA ASP A 191 -1.69 -16.80 2.75
C ASP A 191 -0.21 -16.44 2.89
N ILE A 192 0.41 -15.94 1.81
CA ILE A 192 1.80 -15.47 1.82
C ILE A 192 1.95 -14.27 2.77
N LYS A 193 1.00 -13.34 2.75
CA LYS A 193 0.98 -12.16 3.65
C LYS A 193 0.85 -12.59 5.11
N ILE A 194 -0.10 -13.46 5.46
CA ILE A 194 -0.25 -13.98 6.84
C ILE A 194 1.04 -14.68 7.30
N GLN A 195 1.63 -15.55 6.48
CA GLN A 195 2.88 -16.21 6.84
C GLN A 195 4.01 -15.21 7.08
N GLY A 196 4.07 -14.14 6.29
CA GLY A 196 4.96 -13.00 6.52
C GLY A 196 4.73 -12.36 7.90
N VAL A 197 3.47 -12.08 8.25
CA VAL A 197 3.13 -11.49 9.55
C VAL A 197 3.47 -12.45 10.70
N ILE A 198 3.17 -13.75 10.58
CA ILE A 198 3.53 -14.76 11.60
C ILE A 198 5.04 -14.77 11.82
N ARG A 199 5.85 -14.81 10.74
CA ARG A 199 7.31 -14.76 10.88
C ARG A 199 7.80 -13.47 11.54
N SER A 200 7.14 -12.34 11.28
CA SER A 200 7.50 -11.06 11.91
C SER A 200 7.18 -11.04 13.41
N LEU A 201 6.16 -11.76 13.86
CA LEU A 201 5.85 -11.88 15.29
C LEU A 201 6.94 -12.57 16.09
N ASP A 202 7.59 -13.56 15.48
CA ASP A 202 8.67 -14.29 16.16
C ASP A 202 9.86 -13.40 16.47
N GLN A 203 10.04 -12.34 15.68
CA GLN A 203 11.10 -11.36 15.82
C GLN A 203 10.69 -10.14 16.66
N PHE A 204 9.41 -10.02 17.03
CA PHE A 204 8.90 -8.88 17.78
C PHE A 204 9.10 -9.04 19.28
N ASP A 205 9.65 -8.01 19.92
CA ASP A 205 9.72 -7.90 21.37
C ASP A 205 8.93 -6.66 21.82
N CYS A 206 7.72 -6.89 22.38
CA CYS A 206 6.85 -5.81 22.86
C CYS A 206 7.49 -5.01 24.00
N ASN A 207 8.37 -5.62 24.79
CA ASN A 207 9.03 -4.98 25.93
C ASN A 207 10.10 -3.97 25.47
N ARG A 208 10.67 -4.15 24.27
CA ARG A 208 11.74 -3.28 23.74
C ARG A 208 11.23 -2.14 22.85
N THR A 209 10.00 -2.23 22.36
CA THR A 209 9.51 -1.36 21.28
C THR A 209 8.61 -0.22 21.77
N GLY A 210 8.22 -0.23 23.05
CA GLY A 210 7.42 0.81 23.68
C GLY A 210 6.00 0.93 23.09
N ASN A 211 5.29 2.01 23.45
CA ASN A 211 3.87 2.15 23.10
C ASN A 211 3.62 2.26 21.58
N LEU A 212 4.44 3.02 20.84
CA LEU A 212 4.30 3.14 19.38
C LEU A 212 4.52 1.81 18.67
N GLY A 213 5.47 1.00 19.17
CA GLY A 213 5.69 -0.35 18.68
C GLY A 213 4.47 -1.25 18.91
N LYS A 214 3.92 -1.25 20.13
CA LYS A 214 2.68 -1.98 20.44
C LYS A 214 1.53 -1.59 19.51
N LEU A 215 1.28 -0.29 19.31
CA LEU A 215 0.21 0.20 18.44
C LEU A 215 0.40 -0.21 16.98
N PHE A 216 1.64 -0.23 16.48
CA PHE A 216 1.92 -0.73 15.14
C PHE A 216 1.42 -2.18 14.96
N TYR A 217 1.68 -3.06 15.93
CA TYR A 217 1.19 -4.44 15.87
C TYR A 217 -0.31 -4.57 16.12
N VAL A 218 -0.93 -3.67 16.90
CA VAL A 218 -2.40 -3.57 17.00
C VAL A 218 -3.01 -3.29 15.63
N TYR A 219 -2.50 -2.32 14.87
CA TYR A 219 -3.04 -1.99 13.54
C TYR A 219 -2.78 -3.10 12.52
N GLN A 220 -1.64 -3.78 12.59
CA GLN A 220 -1.36 -4.96 11.74
C GLN A 220 -2.28 -6.14 12.08
N TYR A 221 -2.61 -6.33 13.36
CA TYR A 221 -3.60 -7.31 13.79
C TYR A 221 -4.97 -6.99 13.20
N CYS A 222 -5.42 -5.74 13.31
CA CYS A 222 -6.69 -5.29 12.75
C CYS A 222 -6.72 -5.48 11.22
N LEU A 223 -5.70 -5.03 10.50
CA LEU A 223 -5.58 -5.19 9.04
C LEU A 223 -5.73 -6.66 8.62
N THR A 224 -4.99 -7.56 9.27
CA THR A 224 -5.02 -9.00 8.94
C THR A 224 -6.43 -9.59 9.14
N ASN A 225 -7.11 -9.19 10.21
CA ASN A 225 -8.48 -9.61 10.52
C ASN A 225 -9.50 -9.08 9.52
N LEU A 226 -9.41 -7.79 9.19
CA LEU A 226 -10.28 -7.15 8.22
C LEU A 226 -10.09 -7.80 6.84
N GLN A 227 -8.85 -7.98 6.40
CA GLN A 227 -8.56 -8.60 5.10
C GLN A 227 -9.10 -10.03 5.00
N ASN A 228 -9.18 -10.76 6.10
CA ASN A 228 -9.84 -12.07 6.09
C ASN A 228 -11.31 -11.98 5.67
N SER A 229 -12.02 -10.93 6.11
CA SER A 229 -13.44 -10.76 5.78
C SER A 229 -13.68 -10.59 4.27
N LEU A 230 -12.63 -10.27 3.51
CA LEU A 230 -12.68 -10.22 2.06
C LEU A 230 -12.48 -11.59 1.40
N ASN A 231 -11.93 -12.60 2.09
CA ASN A 231 -11.74 -13.90 1.47
C ASN A 231 -13.05 -14.69 1.48
N VAL A 232 -13.47 -15.11 0.29
CA VAL A 232 -14.72 -15.87 0.12
C VAL A 232 -14.57 -17.30 0.69
N ASN A 233 -13.34 -17.82 0.71
CA ASN A 233 -12.99 -19.10 1.33
C ASN A 233 -12.59 -18.89 2.80
N ASN A 234 -13.59 -18.61 3.63
CA ASN A 234 -13.48 -18.18 5.03
C ASN A 234 -12.91 -19.23 6.02
N GLU A 235 -12.38 -20.34 5.52
CA GLU A 235 -11.93 -21.50 6.33
C GLU A 235 -10.44 -21.80 6.15
N THR A 236 -9.59 -20.78 6.01
CA THR A 236 -8.15 -21.03 6.08
C THR A 236 -7.74 -21.28 7.53
N ASN A 237 -7.33 -22.52 7.84
CA ASN A 237 -6.70 -22.93 9.11
C ASN A 237 -5.56 -21.97 9.53
N ILE A 238 -4.96 -21.26 8.57
CA ILE A 238 -3.90 -20.29 8.83
C ILE A 238 -4.34 -19.08 9.67
N LEU A 239 -5.54 -18.52 9.47
CA LEU A 239 -5.99 -17.38 10.27
C LEU A 239 -6.32 -17.81 11.71
N GLY A 240 -6.96 -18.97 11.87
CA GLY A 240 -7.24 -19.53 13.20
C GLY A 240 -5.93 -19.69 14.00
N ARG A 241 -4.91 -20.28 13.39
CA ARG A 241 -3.56 -20.41 13.99
C ARG A 241 -2.93 -19.04 14.28
N TYR A 242 -3.03 -18.10 13.34
CA TYR A 242 -2.55 -16.74 13.52
C TYR A 242 -3.17 -16.06 14.75
N LYS A 243 -4.52 -16.09 14.87
CA LYS A 243 -5.26 -15.50 15.98
C LYS A 243 -4.87 -16.13 17.31
N GLN A 244 -4.79 -17.46 17.35
CA GLN A 244 -4.39 -18.19 18.54
C GLN A 244 -2.97 -17.84 18.98
N GLN A 245 -2.01 -17.78 18.05
CA GLN A 245 -0.63 -17.40 18.35
C GLN A 245 -0.52 -15.96 18.87
N TYR A 246 -1.22 -15.00 18.25
CA TYR A 246 -1.29 -13.62 18.74
C TYR A 246 -1.88 -13.54 20.15
N ALA A 247 -2.99 -14.23 20.40
CA ALA A 247 -3.65 -14.21 21.71
C ALA A 247 -2.77 -14.82 22.81
N MET A 248 -2.02 -15.88 22.49
CA MET A 248 -1.10 -16.52 23.44
C MET A 248 0.14 -15.67 23.73
N LYS A 249 0.74 -15.07 22.69
CA LYS A 249 2.02 -14.35 22.81
C LYS A 249 1.85 -12.89 23.22
N TYR A 250 0.79 -12.24 22.76
CA TYR A 250 0.50 -10.82 22.95
C TYR A 250 -1.00 -10.59 23.24
N PRO A 251 -1.52 -11.04 24.39
CA PRO A 251 -2.95 -10.93 24.73
C PRO A 251 -3.44 -9.48 24.72
N GLU A 252 -2.60 -8.54 25.12
CA GLU A 252 -2.87 -7.11 25.11
C GLU A 252 -3.04 -6.51 23.70
N ILE A 253 -2.25 -6.96 22.71
CA ILE A 253 -2.40 -6.53 21.31
C ILE A 253 -3.71 -7.06 20.76
N THR A 254 -4.04 -8.31 21.09
CA THR A 254 -5.29 -8.96 20.67
C THR A 254 -6.50 -8.23 21.25
N HIS A 255 -6.47 -7.91 22.55
CA HIS A 255 -7.55 -7.17 23.20
C HIS A 255 -7.75 -5.79 22.56
N GLU A 256 -6.70 -4.98 22.47
CA GLU A 256 -6.79 -3.64 21.86
C GLU A 256 -7.22 -3.70 20.39
N GLY A 257 -6.71 -4.68 19.64
CA GLY A 257 -7.09 -4.91 18.25
C GLY A 257 -8.58 -5.22 18.09
N ASN A 258 -9.15 -6.07 18.94
CA ASN A 258 -10.58 -6.35 18.93
C ASN A 258 -11.42 -5.10 19.22
N VAL A 259 -10.98 -4.25 20.14
CA VAL A 259 -11.69 -3.01 20.42
C VAL A 259 -11.63 -2.03 19.24
N ILE A 260 -10.52 -1.98 18.50
CA ILE A 260 -10.46 -1.21 17.25
C ILE A 260 -11.37 -1.82 16.17
N LEU A 261 -11.42 -3.15 16.04
CA LEU A 261 -12.33 -3.81 15.10
C LEU A 261 -13.81 -3.52 15.43
N GLU A 262 -14.19 -3.46 16.69
CA GLU A 262 -15.52 -3.03 17.14
C GLU A 262 -15.82 -1.59 16.70
N LEU A 263 -14.89 -0.64 16.94
CA LEU A 263 -15.04 0.74 16.47
C LEU A 263 -15.22 0.84 14.96
N ILE A 264 -14.48 0.02 14.19
CA ILE A 264 -14.58 -0.02 12.73
C ILE A 264 -15.96 -0.52 12.30
N ASN A 265 -16.51 -1.52 12.98
CA ASN A 265 -17.84 -2.05 12.69
C ASN A 265 -18.95 -1.05 13.05
N ASP A 266 -18.82 -0.34 14.17
CA ASP A 266 -19.83 0.60 14.66
C ASP A 266 -19.91 1.88 13.82
N ILE A 267 -18.75 2.40 13.39
CA ILE A 267 -18.67 3.67 12.64
C ILE A 267 -18.75 3.43 11.13
N GLY A 268 -18.09 2.37 10.64
CA GLY A 268 -17.87 2.12 9.22
C GLY A 268 -16.75 2.97 8.62
N TYR A 269 -16.42 2.68 7.35
CA TYR A 269 -15.32 3.33 6.62
C TYR A 269 -15.60 3.48 5.12
N ASP A 270 -16.83 3.25 4.68
CA ASP A 270 -17.29 3.26 3.28
C ASP A 270 -17.38 4.68 2.67
N THR A 271 -17.28 5.74 3.49
CA THR A 271 -17.29 7.13 3.03
C THR A 271 -16.16 7.95 3.67
N PRO A 272 -15.70 9.05 3.03
CA PRO A 272 -14.70 9.94 3.60
C PRO A 272 -15.05 10.46 5.00
N SER A 273 -16.31 10.85 5.22
CA SER A 273 -16.77 11.37 6.51
C SER A 273 -16.73 10.29 7.60
N LYS A 274 -17.18 9.07 7.31
CA LYS A 274 -17.10 7.95 8.26
C LYS A 274 -15.64 7.62 8.62
N LEU A 275 -14.75 7.56 7.62
CA LEU A 275 -13.33 7.31 7.87
C LEU A 275 -12.67 8.42 8.69
N THR A 276 -13.09 9.67 8.49
CA THR A 276 -12.64 10.82 9.30
C THR A 276 -13.00 10.63 10.77
N VAL A 277 -14.26 10.33 11.04
CA VAL A 277 -14.76 10.08 12.41
C VAL A 277 -14.05 8.88 13.03
N LEU A 278 -13.91 7.78 12.27
CA LEU A 278 -13.20 6.59 12.71
C LEU A 278 -11.76 6.90 13.15
N TYR A 279 -10.98 7.61 12.34
CA TYR A 279 -9.61 7.96 12.75
C TYR A 279 -9.57 8.92 13.94
N GLN A 280 -10.51 9.85 14.05
CA GLN A 280 -10.59 10.75 15.21
C GLN A 280 -10.86 9.96 16.50
N GLU A 281 -11.76 8.98 16.47
CA GLU A 281 -12.02 8.11 17.63
C GLU A 281 -10.82 7.21 17.95
N ILE A 282 -10.11 6.69 16.95
CA ILE A 282 -8.85 5.93 17.17
C ILE A 282 -7.78 6.83 17.81
N PHE A 283 -7.62 8.07 17.33
CA PHE A 283 -6.67 9.02 17.92
C PHE A 283 -7.02 9.28 19.38
N LYS A 284 -8.28 9.58 19.68
CA LYS A 284 -8.75 9.83 21.04
C LYS A 284 -8.54 8.65 21.96
N LYS A 285 -8.87 7.43 21.50
CA LYS A 285 -8.70 6.21 22.28
C LYS A 285 -7.24 5.98 22.69
N HIS A 286 -6.31 6.23 21.78
CA HIS A 286 -4.88 6.00 22.00
C HIS A 286 -4.10 7.27 22.39
N LYS A 287 -4.78 8.40 22.61
CA LYS A 287 -4.20 9.71 22.96
C LYS A 287 -3.18 10.22 21.93
N LEU A 288 -3.52 10.10 20.65
CA LEU A 288 -2.65 10.41 19.52
C LEU A 288 -2.98 11.72 18.80
N GLU A 289 -3.95 12.51 19.29
CA GLU A 289 -4.44 13.73 18.62
C GLU A 289 -3.36 14.81 18.46
N SER A 290 -2.43 14.85 19.42
CA SER A 290 -1.27 15.76 19.42
C SER A 290 -0.11 15.23 18.55
N GLU A 291 -0.19 14.00 18.06
CA GLU A 291 0.88 13.32 17.37
C GLU A 291 0.62 13.20 15.86
N PHE A 292 -0.64 13.07 15.47
CA PHE A 292 -1.06 12.90 14.09
C PHE A 292 -2.12 13.92 13.68
N LEU A 293 -2.28 14.08 12.37
CA LEU A 293 -3.38 14.81 11.76
C LEU A 293 -3.93 14.02 10.58
N LEU A 294 -5.16 14.35 10.20
CA LEU A 294 -5.78 13.83 8.99
C LEU A 294 -5.44 14.75 7.83
N GLU A 295 -4.93 14.15 6.77
CA GLU A 295 -4.69 14.84 5.51
C GLU A 295 -5.93 14.68 4.63
N GLN A 296 -6.61 15.79 4.34
CA GLN A 296 -7.67 15.89 3.34
C GLN A 296 -7.26 16.95 2.33
N LYS A 297 -7.53 16.70 1.04
CA LYS A 297 -7.38 17.71 -0.01
C LYS A 297 -8.51 18.73 0.08
#